data_AF-A0A397U6N5-F1
#
_entry.id   AF-A0A397U6N5-F1
#
_cell.length_a   1.000
_cell.length_b   1.000
_cell.length_c   1.000
_cell.angle_alpha   90.00
_cell.angle_beta   90.00
_cell.angle_gamma   90.00
#
_symmetry.space_group_name_H-M   'P 1'
#
loop_
_entity.id
_entity.type
_entity.pdbx_description
1 polymer ?
#
loop_
_entity_poly.entity_id
_entity_poly.type
_entity_poly.pdbx_seq_one_letter_code
_entity_poly.pdbx_strand_id
1 'polypeptide(L)'
;MATDKEFRKSLHDIIVKQISRNNEPENAYKCVNTLNKVVGNIIESPHDETKRQLKESNKIVKSTIREVDGGVEFLIKVGFKAKVFNFQKSIVLEMPKNNDSSQMMKQLEKLEIARELLEEFLRKFKERSELKERTRLKEKIAEESRKEIVLNMIEQDREKLAEEQERLKLNRKLQQERELKKEELQKETKEQLQRETEEQLQRETEEQLQLSRVEPSQDSLSYRPYNSSHFRQRFKNQDNQNDD
;
A
#
# COMPACT_ATOMS: atom_id res chain seq x y z
N MET A 1 18.55 55.90 6.57
CA MET A 1 19.09 54.71 5.85
C MET A 1 18.22 53.55 6.26
N ALA A 2 17.72 52.74 5.31
CA ALA A 2 16.98 51.52 5.69
C ALA A 2 17.89 50.69 6.59
N THR A 3 17.37 50.24 7.72
CA THR A 3 18.16 49.39 8.62
C THR A 3 18.41 48.06 7.92
N ASP A 4 19.53 47.40 8.20
CA ASP A 4 19.88 46.11 7.56
C ASP A 4 18.75 45.08 7.69
N LYS A 5 17.98 45.16 8.79
CA LYS A 5 16.78 44.36 9.04
C LYS A 5 15.66 44.63 8.03
N GLU A 6 15.36 45.89 7.73
CA GLU A 6 14.35 46.27 6.73
C GLU A 6 14.76 45.84 5.33
N PHE A 7 16.04 46.02 5.00
CA PHE A 7 16.61 45.58 3.73
C PHE A 7 16.49 44.06 3.57
N ARG A 8 16.97 43.29 4.56
CA ARG A 8 16.84 41.83 4.58
C ARG A 8 15.39 41.36 4.48
N LYS A 9 14.47 42.00 5.22
CA LYS A 9 13.03 41.69 5.15
C LYS A 9 12.47 41.93 3.74
N SER A 10 12.85 43.02 3.10
CA SER A 10 12.38 43.33 1.75
C SER A 10 12.88 42.34 0.69
N LEU A 11 14.13 41.87 0.80
CA LEU A 11 14.66 40.81 -0.06
C LEU A 11 13.94 39.48 0.20
N HIS A 12 13.73 39.14 1.47
CA HIS A 12 13.00 37.93 1.87
C HIS A 12 11.58 37.94 1.28
N ASP A 13 10.89 39.07 1.34
CA ASP A 13 9.55 39.23 0.77
C ASP A 13 9.54 39.01 -0.75
N ILE A 14 10.54 39.50 -1.48
CA ILE A 14 10.66 39.24 -2.93
C ILE A 14 10.85 37.73 -3.18
N ILE A 15 11.76 37.07 -2.46
CA ILE A 15 12.01 35.64 -2.62
C ILE A 15 10.76 34.81 -2.32
N VAL A 16 10.05 35.11 -1.23
CA VAL A 16 8.87 34.33 -0.82
C VAL A 16 7.65 34.64 -1.67
N LYS A 17 7.32 35.93 -1.86
CA LYS A 17 6.05 36.34 -2.46
C LYS A 17 6.09 36.36 -3.98
N GLN A 18 7.25 36.60 -4.59
CA GLN A 18 7.38 36.68 -6.04
C GLN A 18 8.06 35.40 -6.57
N ILE A 19 9.31 35.15 -6.17
CA ILE A 19 10.09 34.05 -6.76
C ILE A 19 9.49 32.68 -6.41
N SER A 20 9.24 32.41 -5.13
CA SER A 20 8.81 31.07 -4.67
C SER A 20 7.33 30.78 -4.91
N ARG A 21 6.48 31.81 -4.95
CA ARG A 21 5.02 31.65 -5.03
C ARG A 21 4.50 31.63 -6.47
N ASN A 22 5.07 32.44 -7.36
CA ASN A 22 4.55 32.61 -8.71
C ASN A 22 5.19 31.64 -9.71
N ASN A 23 6.26 30.94 -9.33
CA ASN A 23 7.04 30.10 -10.24
C ASN A 23 7.07 28.65 -9.77
N GLU A 24 7.28 27.74 -10.73
CA GLU A 24 7.55 26.34 -10.44
C GLU A 24 8.77 26.19 -9.50
N PRO A 25 8.75 25.25 -8.54
CA PRO A 25 9.82 25.11 -7.54
C PRO A 25 11.22 24.95 -8.15
N GLU A 26 11.33 24.28 -9.30
CA GLU A 26 12.60 24.11 -10.01
C GLU A 26 13.11 25.43 -10.61
N ASN A 27 12.21 26.24 -11.18
CA ASN A 27 12.56 27.53 -11.76
C ASN A 27 12.93 28.53 -10.67
N ALA A 28 12.18 28.54 -9.55
CA ALA A 28 12.51 29.29 -8.35
C ALA A 28 13.91 28.92 -7.83
N TYR A 29 14.22 27.63 -7.71
CA TYR A 29 15.54 27.15 -7.29
C TYR A 29 16.66 27.60 -8.25
N LYS A 30 16.47 27.43 -9.57
CA LYS A 30 17.44 27.86 -10.59
C LYS A 30 17.69 29.37 -10.54
N CYS A 31 16.64 30.16 -10.34
CA CYS A 31 16.72 31.61 -10.16
C CYS A 31 17.55 31.97 -8.93
N VAL A 32 17.17 31.49 -7.75
CA VAL A 32 17.88 31.76 -6.49
C VAL A 32 19.34 31.31 -6.55
N ASN A 33 19.62 30.15 -7.17
CA ASN A 33 21.00 29.66 -7.35
C ASN A 33 21.81 30.56 -8.30
N THR A 34 21.20 31.05 -9.38
CA THR A 34 21.87 31.97 -10.31
C THR A 34 22.15 33.31 -9.62
N LEU A 35 21.17 33.86 -8.89
CA LEU A 35 21.35 35.08 -8.10
C LEU A 35 22.48 34.92 -7.07
N ASN A 36 22.55 33.77 -6.39
CA ASN A 36 23.61 33.50 -5.42
C ASN A 36 25.00 33.50 -6.06
N LYS A 37 25.14 32.89 -7.25
CA LYS A 37 26.40 32.90 -8.01
C LYS A 37 26.78 34.29 -8.47
N VAL A 38 25.82 35.07 -8.98
CA VAL A 38 26.06 36.46 -9.41
C VAL A 38 26.57 37.29 -8.24
N VAL A 39 25.88 37.25 -7.10
CA VAL A 39 26.26 38.00 -5.89
C VAL A 39 27.62 37.52 -5.36
N GLY A 40 27.84 36.20 -5.29
CA GLY A 40 29.11 35.61 -4.85
C GLY A 40 30.31 36.04 -5.72
N ASN A 41 30.16 35.98 -7.04
CA ASN A 41 31.21 36.40 -7.98
C ASN A 41 31.61 37.88 -7.80
N ILE A 42 30.66 38.74 -7.45
CA ILE A 42 30.92 40.17 -7.21
C ILE A 42 31.62 40.37 -5.87
N ILE A 43 31.21 39.66 -4.80
CA ILE A 43 31.87 39.73 -3.49
C ILE A 43 33.33 39.27 -3.59
N GLU A 44 33.59 38.19 -4.34
CA GLU A 44 34.93 37.64 -4.54
C GLU A 44 35.84 38.56 -5.38
N SER A 45 35.27 39.38 -6.26
CA SER A 45 36.02 40.22 -7.19
C SER A 45 35.33 41.56 -7.39
N PRO A 46 35.31 42.42 -6.35
CA PRO A 46 34.46 43.61 -6.35
C PRO A 46 34.93 44.68 -7.32
N HIS A 47 36.19 44.64 -7.76
CA HIS A 47 36.76 45.57 -8.74
C HIS A 47 36.53 45.16 -10.20
N ASP A 48 36.16 43.91 -10.47
CA ASP A 48 35.93 43.41 -11.83
C ASP A 48 34.58 43.89 -12.41
N GLU A 49 34.64 44.81 -13.39
CA GLU A 49 33.46 45.35 -14.07
C GLU A 49 32.65 44.29 -14.82
N THR A 50 33.31 43.25 -15.33
CA THR A 50 32.66 42.22 -16.15
C THR A 50 31.68 41.38 -15.32
N LYS A 51 32.03 41.09 -14.06
CA LYS A 51 31.20 40.35 -13.10
C LYS A 51 30.04 41.20 -12.56
N ARG A 52 30.18 42.53 -12.58
CA ARG A 52 29.12 43.48 -12.17
C ARG A 52 28.09 43.76 -13.27
N GLN A 53 28.36 43.34 -14.50
CA GLN A 53 27.48 43.52 -15.65
C GLN A 53 26.83 42.20 -16.09
N LEU A 54 25.51 42.15 -16.04
CA LEU A 54 24.71 41.05 -16.56
C LEU A 54 24.08 41.45 -17.88
N LYS A 55 24.52 40.83 -18.98
CA LYS A 55 23.89 41.04 -20.29
C LYS A 55 22.56 40.30 -20.33
N GLU A 56 21.45 40.99 -20.66
CA GLU A 56 20.14 40.34 -20.79
C GLU A 56 20.10 39.34 -21.97
N SER A 57 21.04 39.43 -22.91
CA SER A 57 21.19 38.50 -24.02
C SER A 57 21.77 37.14 -23.61
N ASN A 58 22.36 37.04 -22.41
CA ASN A 58 22.86 35.77 -21.91
C ASN A 58 21.67 34.82 -21.66
N LYS A 59 21.70 33.64 -22.30
CA LYS A 59 20.64 32.63 -22.21
C LYS A 59 20.29 32.28 -20.76
N ILE A 60 21.28 32.16 -19.87
CA ILE A 60 21.07 31.83 -18.46
C ILE A 60 20.35 32.98 -17.76
N VAL A 61 20.85 34.21 -17.89
CA VAL A 61 20.22 35.40 -17.27
C VAL A 61 18.79 35.58 -17.76
N LYS A 62 18.56 35.37 -19.07
CA LYS A 62 17.23 35.46 -19.66
C LYS A 62 16.27 34.42 -19.04
N SER A 63 16.64 33.14 -19.05
CA SER A 63 15.73 32.08 -18.61
C SER A 63 15.59 31.96 -17.09
N THR A 64 16.62 32.29 -16.31
CA THR A 64 16.59 32.08 -14.84
C THR A 64 16.32 33.34 -14.05
N ILE A 65 16.58 34.54 -14.59
CA ILE A 65 16.38 35.80 -13.85
C ILE A 65 15.28 36.64 -14.49
N ARG A 66 15.30 36.82 -15.81
CA ARG A 66 14.34 37.71 -16.49
C ARG A 66 12.95 37.10 -16.67
N GLU A 67 12.88 35.82 -16.99
CA GLU A 67 11.61 35.10 -17.18
C GLU A 67 10.96 34.67 -15.86
N VAL A 68 11.67 34.80 -14.73
CA VAL A 68 11.19 34.41 -13.40
C VAL A 68 10.72 35.65 -12.64
N ASP A 69 9.44 35.65 -12.23
CA ASP A 69 8.85 36.74 -11.45
C ASP A 69 9.65 37.02 -10.17
N GLY A 70 10.08 38.27 -9.97
CA GLY A 70 10.86 38.69 -8.81
C GLY A 70 12.38 38.60 -8.96
N GLY A 71 12.89 37.97 -10.03
CA GLY A 71 14.32 37.83 -10.26
C GLY A 71 15.01 39.17 -10.53
N VAL A 72 14.42 40.00 -11.40
CA VAL A 72 14.96 41.34 -11.73
C VAL A 72 14.72 42.31 -10.57
N GLU A 73 13.57 42.24 -9.92
CA GLU A 73 13.20 43.04 -8.75
C GLU A 73 14.18 42.81 -7.60
N PHE A 74 14.60 41.57 -7.39
CA PHE A 74 15.62 41.24 -6.41
C PHE A 74 16.95 41.96 -6.70
N LEU A 75 17.43 41.89 -7.95
CA LEU A 75 18.66 42.57 -8.36
C LEU A 75 18.55 44.10 -8.21
N ILE A 76 17.42 44.69 -8.62
CA ILE A 76 17.16 46.12 -8.44
C ILE A 76 17.21 46.48 -6.96
N LYS A 77 16.60 45.66 -6.10
CA LYS A 77 16.57 45.90 -4.66
C LYS A 77 17.98 45.84 -4.04
N VAL A 78 18.82 44.92 -4.50
CA VAL A 78 20.23 44.79 -4.10
C VAL A 78 21.07 46.00 -4.54
N GLY A 79 20.68 46.69 -5.61
CA GLY A 79 21.31 47.92 -6.08
C GLY A 79 21.71 47.91 -7.56
N PHE A 80 21.36 46.87 -8.31
CA PHE A 80 21.59 46.85 -9.75
C PHE A 80 20.67 47.84 -10.48
N LYS A 81 21.16 48.35 -11.61
CA LYS A 81 20.41 49.28 -12.48
C LYS A 81 20.38 48.74 -13.90
N ALA A 82 19.24 48.88 -14.56
CA ALA A 82 19.14 48.61 -15.99
C ALA A 82 19.84 49.73 -16.78
N LYS A 83 20.73 49.35 -17.70
CA LYS A 83 21.45 50.24 -18.61
C LYS A 83 21.48 49.67 -20.02
N VAL A 84 21.58 50.53 -21.02
CA VAL A 84 21.81 50.12 -22.41
C VAL A 84 23.28 50.37 -22.72
N PHE A 85 24.01 49.32 -23.06
CA PHE A 85 25.41 49.38 -23.48
C PHE A 85 25.52 48.77 -24.87
N ASN A 86 26.08 49.52 -25.84
CA ASN A 86 26.16 49.09 -27.25
C ASN A 86 24.83 48.57 -27.82
N PHE A 87 23.74 49.33 -27.59
CA PHE A 87 22.38 48.96 -28.01
C PHE A 87 21.84 47.65 -27.39
N GLN A 88 22.49 47.10 -26.36
CA GLN A 88 22.03 45.93 -25.62
C GLN A 88 21.66 46.29 -24.17
N LYS A 89 20.50 45.82 -23.72
CA LYS A 89 20.08 45.97 -22.32
C LYS A 89 20.95 45.10 -21.42
N SER A 90 21.51 45.70 -20.38
CA SER A 90 22.34 45.06 -19.37
C SER A 90 21.91 45.54 -17.98
N ILE A 91 21.95 44.64 -17.01
CA ILE A 91 21.72 44.95 -15.60
C ILE A 91 23.09 45.10 -14.94
N VAL A 92 23.42 46.30 -14.46
CA VAL A 92 24.76 46.67 -14.00
C VAL A 92 24.72 47.09 -12.54
N LEU A 93 25.63 46.57 -11.72
CA LEU A 93 25.89 47.07 -10.39
C LEU A 93 26.93 48.19 -10.45
N GLU A 94 26.50 49.42 -10.17
CA GLU A 94 27.40 50.56 -10.08
C GLU A 94 28.10 50.56 -8.72
N MET A 95 29.42 50.42 -8.73
CA MET A 95 30.25 50.66 -7.57
C MET A 95 30.82 52.09 -7.63
N PRO A 96 30.97 52.78 -6.49
CA PRO A 96 31.61 54.09 -6.45
C PRO A 96 33.02 53.99 -7.04
N LYS A 97 33.35 54.84 -8.04
CA LYS A 97 34.68 54.86 -8.67
C LYS A 97 35.70 55.67 -7.88
N ASN A 98 35.23 56.60 -7.05
CA ASN A 98 36.09 57.43 -6.21
C ASN A 98 36.55 56.58 -5.02
N ASN A 99 37.68 56.94 -4.40
CA ASN A 99 38.22 56.32 -3.17
C ASN A 99 37.29 56.43 -1.93
N ASP A 100 35.99 56.59 -2.15
CA ASP A 100 34.93 56.66 -1.16
C ASP A 100 34.64 55.25 -0.63
N SER A 101 35.65 54.71 0.08
CA SER A 101 35.67 53.37 0.65
C SER A 101 34.41 53.07 1.47
N SER A 102 33.83 54.09 2.12
CA SER A 102 32.59 53.95 2.89
C SER A 102 31.39 53.49 2.05
N GLN A 103 31.19 54.01 0.85
CA GLN A 103 30.05 53.61 0.02
C GLN A 103 30.24 52.21 -0.58
N MET A 104 31.48 51.89 -0.95
CA MET A 104 31.85 50.55 -1.43
C MET A 104 31.58 49.49 -0.36
N MET A 105 32.04 49.73 0.88
CA MET A 105 31.81 48.81 2.00
C MET A 105 30.31 48.60 2.26
N LYS A 106 29.51 49.66 2.29
CA LYS A 106 28.04 49.55 2.46
C LYS A 106 27.37 48.73 1.36
N GLN A 107 27.86 48.80 0.13
CA GLN A 107 27.33 48.00 -0.97
C GLN A 107 27.74 46.52 -0.84
N LEU A 108 28.95 46.26 -0.35
CA LEU A 108 29.41 44.90 -0.05
C LEU A 108 28.63 44.28 1.11
N GLU A 109 28.39 45.01 2.20
CA GLU A 109 27.55 44.56 3.33
C GLU A 109 26.15 44.15 2.85
N LYS A 110 25.53 44.94 1.95
CA LYS A 110 24.24 44.56 1.34
C LYS A 110 24.32 43.29 0.51
N LEU A 111 25.40 43.10 -0.24
CA LEU A 111 25.62 41.89 -1.04
C LEU A 111 25.82 40.67 -0.13
N GLU A 112 26.52 40.82 0.99
CA GLU A 112 26.71 39.76 1.99
C GLU A 112 25.36 39.36 2.62
N ILE A 113 24.56 40.33 3.05
CA ILE A 113 23.20 40.07 3.57
C ILE A 113 22.35 39.34 2.51
N ALA A 114 22.43 39.76 1.25
CA ALA A 114 21.71 39.11 0.16
C ALA A 114 22.20 37.67 -0.06
N ARG A 115 23.52 37.43 -0.03
CA ARG A 115 24.13 36.10 -0.18
C ARG A 115 23.71 35.16 0.94
N GLU A 116 23.82 35.57 2.20
CA GLU A 116 23.40 34.76 3.35
C GLU A 116 21.94 34.33 3.22
N LEU A 117 21.08 35.26 2.84
CA LEU A 117 19.66 35.00 2.64
C LEU A 117 19.45 33.99 1.48
N LEU A 118 20.11 34.18 0.35
CA LEU A 118 20.02 33.25 -0.78
C LEU A 118 20.50 31.84 -0.40
N GLU A 119 21.59 31.72 0.36
CA GLU A 119 22.09 30.42 0.87
C GLU A 119 21.12 29.75 1.84
N GLU A 120 20.46 30.53 2.71
CA GLU A 120 19.37 30.05 3.56
C GLU A 120 18.22 29.46 2.73
N PHE A 121 17.78 30.16 1.68
CA PHE A 121 16.73 29.66 0.79
C PHE A 121 17.16 28.45 -0.02
N LEU A 122 18.40 28.40 -0.52
CA LEU A 122 18.92 27.22 -1.22
C LEU A 122 18.92 25.98 -0.32
N ARG A 123 19.24 26.12 0.97
CA ARG A 123 19.08 25.04 1.96
C ARG A 123 17.62 24.60 2.07
N LYS A 124 16.69 25.54 2.25
CA LYS A 124 15.24 25.25 2.32
C LYS A 124 14.70 24.55 1.07
N PHE A 125 15.16 24.95 -0.12
CA PHE A 125 14.75 24.29 -1.37
C PHE A 125 15.26 22.85 -1.45
N LYS A 126 16.51 22.59 -1.04
CA LYS A 126 17.07 21.22 -0.98
C LYS A 126 16.30 20.35 0.01
N GLU A 127 16.06 20.84 1.22
CA GLU A 127 15.29 20.13 2.24
C GLU A 127 13.87 19.78 1.76
N ARG A 128 13.18 20.71 1.11
CA ARG A 128 11.85 20.46 0.53
C ARG A 128 11.90 19.42 -0.59
N SER A 129 12.90 19.47 -1.46
CA SER A 129 13.09 18.49 -2.52
C SER A 129 13.33 17.10 -1.95
N GLU A 130 14.21 16.98 -0.96
CA GLU A 130 14.50 15.71 -0.29
C GLU A 130 13.28 15.16 0.45
N LEU A 131 12.49 16.02 1.11
CA LEU A 131 11.26 15.61 1.79
C LEU A 131 10.23 15.06 0.80
N LYS A 132 10.10 15.71 -0.37
CA LYS A 132 9.20 15.24 -1.44
C LYS A 132 9.63 13.88 -1.99
N GLU A 133 10.93 13.66 -2.19
CA GLU A 133 11.43 12.35 -2.63
C GLU A 133 11.25 11.27 -1.54
N ARG A 134 11.51 11.59 -0.27
CA ARG A 134 11.30 10.65 0.84
C ARG A 134 9.83 10.26 0.99
N THR A 135 8.91 11.20 0.85
CA THR A 135 7.47 10.92 0.91
C THR A 135 7.02 10.05 -0.26
N ARG A 136 7.45 10.37 -1.49
CA ARG A 136 7.19 9.56 -2.68
C ARG A 136 7.72 8.12 -2.54
N LEU A 137 8.91 7.93 -1.97
CA LEU A 137 9.46 6.59 -1.73
C LEU A 137 8.66 5.83 -0.68
N LYS A 138 8.26 6.48 0.41
CA LYS A 138 7.41 5.87 1.44
C LYS A 138 6.04 5.44 0.89
N GLU A 139 5.44 6.26 0.03
CA GLU A 139 4.19 5.93 -0.64
C GLU A 139 4.33 4.70 -1.54
N LYS A 140 5.40 4.61 -2.33
CA LYS A 140 5.70 3.43 -3.16
C LYS A 140 5.86 2.16 -2.31
N ILE A 141 6.66 2.23 -1.25
CA ILE A 141 6.88 1.08 -0.35
C ILE A 141 5.57 0.65 0.33
N ALA A 142 4.72 1.61 0.74
CA ALA A 142 3.42 1.32 1.33
C ALA A 142 2.44 0.73 0.31
N GLU A 143 2.52 1.12 -0.96
CA GLU A 143 1.72 0.52 -2.04
C GLU A 143 2.18 -0.92 -2.34
N GLU A 144 3.48 -1.16 -2.38
CA GLU A 144 4.07 -2.48 -2.60
C GLU A 144 3.72 -3.44 -1.46
N SER A 145 3.83 -3.01 -0.20
CA SER A 145 3.46 -3.86 0.94
C SER A 145 1.98 -4.20 0.97
N ARG A 146 1.10 -3.28 0.56
CA ARG A 146 -0.34 -3.58 0.41
C ARG A 146 -0.59 -4.64 -0.66
N LYS A 147 0.10 -4.55 -1.81
CA LYS A 147 0.00 -5.55 -2.88
C LYS A 147 0.47 -6.91 -2.40
N GLU A 148 1.59 -6.96 -1.67
CA GLU A 148 2.14 -8.20 -1.11
C GLU A 148 1.17 -8.86 -0.11
N ILE A 149 0.57 -8.09 0.79
CA ILE A 149 -0.42 -8.60 1.75
C ILE A 149 -1.62 -9.23 1.01
N VAL A 150 -2.15 -8.54 -0.01
CA VAL A 150 -3.29 -9.05 -0.80
C VAL A 150 -2.91 -10.32 -1.57
N LEU A 151 -1.72 -10.36 -2.16
CA LEU A 151 -1.22 -11.56 -2.85
C LEU A 151 -1.08 -12.75 -1.90
N ASN A 152 -0.53 -12.53 -0.71
CA ASN A 152 -0.40 -13.57 0.31
C ASN A 152 -1.78 -14.07 0.80
N MET A 153 -2.77 -13.18 0.93
CA MET A 153 -4.15 -13.58 1.26
C MET A 153 -4.76 -14.46 0.17
N ILE A 154 -4.59 -14.09 -1.10
CA ILE A 154 -5.08 -14.89 -2.23
C ILE A 154 -4.40 -16.27 -2.27
N GLU A 155 -3.10 -16.32 -1.98
CA GLU A 155 -2.36 -17.58 -1.94
C GLU A 155 -2.83 -18.49 -0.80
N GLN A 156 -3.01 -17.94 0.41
CA GLN A 156 -3.58 -18.67 1.54
C GLN A 156 -4.99 -19.19 1.26
N ASP A 157 -5.84 -18.40 0.60
CA ASP A 157 -7.18 -18.85 0.24
C ASP A 157 -7.15 -19.95 -0.82
N ARG A 158 -6.23 -19.89 -1.77
CA ARG A 158 -6.02 -20.97 -2.76
C ARG A 158 -5.55 -22.26 -2.09
N GLU A 159 -4.62 -22.16 -1.15
CA GLU A 159 -4.09 -23.30 -0.40
C GLU A 159 -5.19 -23.97 0.42
N LYS A 160 -5.98 -23.20 1.19
CA LYS A 160 -7.12 -23.72 1.95
C LYS A 160 -8.14 -24.45 1.06
N LEU A 161 -8.47 -23.86 -0.08
CA LEU A 161 -9.38 -24.49 -1.03
C LEU A 161 -8.82 -25.80 -1.59
N ALA A 162 -7.50 -25.87 -1.84
CA ALA A 162 -6.84 -27.10 -2.28
C ALA A 162 -6.89 -28.17 -1.18
N GLU A 163 -6.55 -27.83 0.06
CA GLU A 163 -6.61 -28.74 1.21
C GLU A 163 -8.03 -29.27 1.45
N GLU A 164 -9.04 -28.41 1.40
CA GLU A 164 -10.45 -28.81 1.54
C GLU A 164 -10.86 -29.79 0.44
N GLN A 165 -10.48 -29.52 -0.81
CA GLN A 165 -10.75 -30.42 -1.93
C GLN A 165 -10.09 -31.78 -1.75
N GLU A 166 -8.84 -31.83 -1.28
CA GLU A 166 -8.14 -33.08 -1.00
C GLU A 166 -8.81 -33.86 0.13
N ARG A 167 -9.18 -33.17 1.23
CA ARG A 167 -9.89 -33.78 2.35
C ARG A 167 -11.25 -34.33 1.93
N LEU A 168 -12.01 -33.60 1.11
CA LEU A 168 -13.28 -34.06 0.55
C LEU A 168 -13.10 -35.30 -0.34
N LYS A 169 -12.08 -35.32 -1.20
CA LYS A 169 -11.76 -36.49 -2.03
C LYS A 169 -11.42 -37.70 -1.17
N LEU A 170 -10.60 -37.52 -0.13
CA LEU A 170 -10.24 -38.59 0.80
C LEU A 170 -11.47 -39.13 1.55
N ASN A 171 -12.32 -38.25 2.07
CA ASN A 171 -13.55 -38.63 2.75
C ASN A 171 -14.50 -39.41 1.84
N ARG A 172 -14.65 -39.00 0.57
CA ARG A 172 -15.45 -39.74 -0.42
C ARG A 172 -14.92 -41.15 -0.65
N LYS A 173 -13.60 -41.31 -0.80
CA LYS A 173 -12.97 -42.63 -0.95
C LYS A 173 -13.21 -43.52 0.28
N LEU A 174 -13.04 -42.97 1.48
CA LEU A 174 -13.29 -43.70 2.74
C LEU A 174 -14.76 -44.10 2.90
N GLN A 175 -15.70 -43.24 2.49
CA GLN A 175 -17.13 -43.58 2.51
C GLN A 175 -17.45 -44.72 1.54
N GLN A 176 -16.94 -44.64 0.30
CA GLN A 176 -17.10 -45.71 -0.69
C GLN A 176 -16.54 -47.04 -0.18
N GLU A 177 -15.34 -47.04 0.43
CA GLU A 177 -14.75 -48.25 0.99
C GLU A 177 -15.58 -48.82 2.16
N ARG A 178 -16.13 -47.95 3.02
CA ARG A 178 -17.03 -48.36 4.12
C ARG A 178 -18.34 -48.95 3.60
N GLU A 179 -18.90 -48.38 2.54
CA GLU A 179 -20.12 -48.89 1.90
C GLU A 179 -19.86 -50.25 1.27
N LEU A 180 -18.77 -50.40 0.51
CA LEU A 180 -18.37 -51.70 -0.07
C LEU A 180 -18.17 -52.76 1.01
N LYS A 181 -17.44 -52.46 2.09
CA LYS A 181 -17.27 -53.39 3.23
C LYS A 181 -18.59 -53.75 3.90
N LYS A 182 -19.53 -52.81 4.04
CA LYS A 182 -20.86 -53.10 4.58
C LYS A 182 -21.66 -54.02 3.66
N GLU A 183 -21.61 -53.79 2.36
CA GLU A 183 -22.26 -54.66 1.37
C GLU A 183 -21.67 -56.07 1.37
N GLU A 184 -20.35 -56.21 1.46
CA GLU A 184 -19.67 -57.50 1.60
C GLU A 184 -20.14 -58.22 2.87
N LEU A 185 -20.12 -57.54 4.03
CA LEU A 185 -20.58 -58.10 5.30
C LEU A 185 -22.07 -58.49 5.26
N GLN A 186 -22.91 -57.71 4.57
CA GLN A 186 -24.33 -58.03 4.37
C GLN A 186 -24.55 -59.24 3.46
N LYS A 187 -23.70 -59.43 2.44
CA LYS A 187 -23.74 -60.62 1.59
C LYS A 187 -23.32 -61.86 2.38
N GLU A 188 -22.21 -61.79 3.11
CA GLU A 188 -21.73 -62.89 3.96
C GLU A 188 -22.76 -63.30 5.01
N THR A 189 -23.37 -62.34 5.70
CA THR A 189 -24.42 -62.62 6.70
C THR A 189 -25.68 -63.22 6.08
N LYS A 190 -26.11 -62.77 4.89
CA LYS A 190 -27.23 -63.39 4.16
C LYS A 190 -26.91 -64.82 3.72
N GLU A 191 -25.71 -65.08 3.22
CA GLU A 191 -25.28 -66.42 2.84
C GLU A 191 -25.21 -67.36 4.04
N GLN A 192 -24.72 -66.88 5.19
CA GLN A 192 -24.75 -67.65 6.45
C GLN A 192 -26.17 -67.96 6.89
N LEU A 193 -27.06 -66.95 6.87
CA LEU A 193 -28.45 -67.15 7.25
C LEU A 193 -29.16 -68.16 6.34
N GLN A 194 -28.88 -68.11 5.03
CA GLN A 194 -29.39 -69.07 4.05
C GLN A 194 -28.90 -70.49 4.37
N ARG A 195 -27.61 -70.68 4.63
CA ARG A 195 -27.06 -71.99 5.02
C ARG A 195 -27.68 -72.52 6.31
N GLU A 196 -27.83 -71.66 7.33
CA GLU A 196 -28.50 -72.04 8.58
C GLU A 196 -29.96 -72.43 8.37
N THR A 197 -30.72 -71.70 7.54
CA THR A 197 -32.10 -72.06 7.20
C THR A 197 -32.19 -73.36 6.40
N GLU A 198 -31.27 -73.60 5.46
CA GLU A 198 -31.22 -74.85 4.70
C GLU A 198 -30.89 -76.04 5.62
N GLU A 199 -29.94 -75.86 6.55
CA GLU A 199 -29.63 -76.87 7.57
C GLU A 199 -30.83 -77.14 8.50
N GLN A 200 -31.54 -76.10 8.95
CA GLN A 200 -32.75 -76.27 9.77
C GLN A 200 -33.84 -77.00 9.00
N LEU A 201 -34.09 -76.64 7.75
CA LEU A 201 -35.09 -77.30 6.91
C LEU A 201 -34.75 -78.79 6.72
N GLN A 202 -33.46 -79.09 6.50
CA GLN A 202 -32.97 -80.47 6.43
C GLN A 202 -33.24 -81.23 7.73
N ARG A 203 -32.88 -80.64 8.88
CA ARG A 203 -33.16 -81.25 10.20
C ARG A 203 -34.65 -81.47 10.43
N GLU A 204 -35.51 -80.51 10.10
CA GLU A 204 -36.97 -80.65 10.20
C GLU A 204 -37.52 -81.75 9.28
N THR A 205 -37.03 -81.84 8.03
CA THR A 205 -37.43 -82.93 7.13
C THR A 205 -36.97 -84.29 7.63
N GLU A 206 -35.78 -84.39 8.22
CA GLU A 206 -35.29 -85.61 8.87
C GLU A 206 -36.13 -85.98 10.10
N GLU A 207 -36.48 -85.00 10.94
CA GLU A 207 -37.38 -85.20 12.08
C GLU A 207 -38.78 -85.64 11.65
N GLN A 208 -39.35 -85.07 10.58
CA GLN A 208 -40.65 -85.51 10.04
C GLN A 208 -40.59 -86.92 9.44
N LEU A 209 -39.49 -87.28 8.77
CA LEU A 209 -39.23 -88.65 8.30
C LEU A 209 -39.08 -89.64 9.48
N GLN A 210 -38.60 -89.18 10.64
CA GLN A 210 -38.57 -89.98 11.86
C GLN A 210 -39.94 -90.06 12.57
N LEU A 211 -40.72 -88.98 12.60
CA LEU A 211 -42.07 -88.93 13.19
C LEU A 211 -43.11 -89.71 12.37
N SER A 212 -42.98 -89.77 11.05
CA SER A 212 -43.80 -90.62 10.17
C SER A 212 -43.53 -92.14 10.32
N ARG A 213 -42.56 -92.51 11.18
CA ARG A 213 -42.29 -93.89 11.62
C ARG A 213 -42.97 -94.28 12.93
N VAL A 214 -43.81 -93.42 13.50
CA VAL A 214 -44.57 -93.68 14.74
C VAL A 214 -46.07 -93.71 14.42
N GLU A 215 -46.71 -94.82 14.77
CA GLU A 215 -48.15 -95.05 14.56
C GLU A 215 -49.06 -94.00 15.21
N PRO A 216 -50.26 -93.77 14.66
CA PRO A 216 -51.22 -92.83 15.23
C PRO A 216 -51.86 -93.41 16.50
N SER A 217 -51.49 -92.89 17.67
CA SER A 217 -52.27 -93.05 18.88
C SER A 217 -53.33 -91.95 18.97
N GLN A 218 -54.58 -92.40 19.01
CA GLN A 218 -55.76 -91.62 19.34
C GLN A 218 -55.63 -91.09 20.76
N ASP A 219 -55.76 -89.78 20.97
CA ASP A 219 -56.53 -89.31 22.12
C ASP A 219 -56.97 -87.85 22.01
N SER A 220 -58.01 -87.58 22.78
CA SER A 220 -59.02 -86.55 22.59
C SER A 220 -58.84 -85.36 23.55
N LEU A 221 -59.68 -84.32 23.35
CA LEU A 221 -60.05 -83.25 24.29
C LEU A 221 -58.99 -82.13 24.46
N SER A 222 -59.30 -80.85 24.66
CA SER A 222 -60.54 -80.13 24.94
C SER A 222 -60.34 -78.63 24.70
N TYR A 223 -61.45 -77.98 24.38
CA TYR A 223 -61.67 -76.55 24.19
C TYR A 223 -61.30 -75.69 25.42
N ARG A 224 -60.71 -74.49 25.23
CA ARG A 224 -61.02 -73.30 26.04
C ARG A 224 -60.61 -71.98 25.35
N PRO A 225 -61.53 -71.01 25.21
CA PRO A 225 -61.25 -69.66 24.75
C PRO A 225 -60.97 -68.72 25.94
N TYR A 226 -60.23 -67.63 25.75
CA TYR A 226 -60.35 -66.34 26.48
C TYR A 226 -59.32 -65.33 25.89
N ASN A 227 -59.79 -64.18 25.39
CA ASN A 227 -59.60 -62.81 25.95
C ASN A 227 -58.13 -62.34 26.04
N SER A 228 -57.73 -61.09 25.81
CA SER A 228 -58.33 -59.81 25.41
C SER A 228 -57.22 -58.78 25.71
N SER A 229 -57.16 -57.70 24.94
CA SER A 229 -56.71 -56.36 25.37
C SER A 229 -55.25 -56.09 25.78
N HIS A 230 -54.70 -55.09 25.09
CA HIS A 230 -53.88 -53.97 25.58
C HIS A 230 -52.43 -54.21 25.99
N PHE A 231 -51.50 -53.63 25.21
CA PHE A 231 -50.56 -52.67 25.80
C PHE A 231 -50.02 -51.64 24.78
N ARG A 232 -50.23 -50.36 25.10
CA ARG A 232 -49.61 -49.14 24.53
C ARG A 232 -48.33 -48.84 25.32
N GLN A 233 -47.25 -48.41 24.66
CA GLN A 233 -46.22 -47.50 25.20
C GLN A 233 -45.40 -46.96 24.01
N ARG A 234 -45.52 -45.70 23.56
CA ARG A 234 -45.04 -44.42 24.12
C ARG A 234 -43.56 -44.42 24.55
N PHE A 235 -42.71 -43.89 23.66
CA PHE A 235 -41.57 -42.97 23.90
C PHE A 235 -41.50 -42.14 22.59
N LYS A 236 -41.72 -40.81 22.47
CA LYS A 236 -41.19 -39.61 23.16
C LYS A 236 -39.68 -39.64 23.32
N ASN A 237 -38.97 -38.85 22.48
CA ASN A 237 -37.97 -37.83 22.85
C ASN A 237 -37.58 -37.04 21.57
N GLN A 238 -37.99 -35.76 21.49
CA GLN A 238 -37.14 -34.55 21.58
C GLN A 238 -36.30 -34.37 20.30
N ASP A 239 -36.67 -33.53 19.33
CA ASP A 239 -36.83 -32.06 19.42
C ASP A 239 -35.81 -31.46 20.38
N ASN A 240 -34.62 -31.20 19.85
CA ASN A 240 -33.70 -30.18 20.38
C ASN A 240 -33.33 -29.25 19.22
N GLN A 241 -34.16 -28.21 19.08
CA GLN A 241 -33.72 -26.91 18.63
C GLN A 241 -32.70 -26.37 19.64
N ASN A 242 -31.57 -25.88 19.14
CA ASN A 242 -30.73 -24.80 19.64
C ASN A 242 -30.11 -24.27 18.31
N ASP A 243 -30.50 -23.12 17.75
CA ASP A 243 -30.34 -21.75 18.26
C ASP A 243 -28.98 -21.57 18.96
N ASP A 244 -27.95 -21.28 18.16
CA ASP A 244 -27.29 -19.96 18.08
C ASP A 244 -26.14 -19.96 17.05
#